data_AF-A0A7J6LIH2-F1
#
_entry.id   AF-A0A7J6LIH2-F1
#
_cell.length_a   1.000
_cell.length_b   1.000
_cell.length_c   1.000
_cell.angle_alpha   90.00
_cell.angle_beta   90.00
_cell.angle_gamma   90.00
#
_symmetry.space_group_name_H-M   'P 1'
#
loop_
_entity.id
_entity.type
_entity.pdbx_description
1 polymer ?
#
loop_
_entity_poly.entity_id
_entity_poly.type
_entity_poly.pdbx_seq_one_letter_code
_entity_poly.pdbx_strand_id
1 'polypeptide(L)'
;MAAAVEGQPPPPRPLPWPEGTCVFILEMPHRVDLSGIFATTICRDGFRVLVMTSHGELYSVSESYLQPLPWVKGMRVTLAGLAKAPQRNGQVGWLVGEKDGRWVIEVIGQGGTSLSLASVRPHNIVYTPSPRVGDASQRMPQPMPATRNQYPGGGVETPPTQPPPPPLPPTASPQFVGAAADCIDQTLPVSRRMPALLTLINLSGKFAAKCVCTMASLHMGKRRVKRPSL
;
A
#
# COMPACT_ATOMS: atom_id res chain seq x y z
N MET A 1 -34.09 -19.01 -32.38
CA MET A 1 -34.28 -17.89 -31.43
C MET A 1 -33.55 -18.26 -30.16
N ALA A 2 -32.42 -17.62 -29.86
CA ALA A 2 -31.67 -17.89 -28.64
C ALA A 2 -32.41 -17.26 -27.46
N ALA A 3 -32.86 -18.07 -26.51
CA ALA A 3 -33.50 -17.61 -25.28
C ALA A 3 -32.50 -16.74 -24.52
N ALA A 4 -32.88 -15.48 -24.25
CA ALA A 4 -32.10 -14.62 -23.38
C ALA A 4 -32.02 -15.27 -22.00
N VAL A 5 -30.81 -15.60 -21.56
CA VAL A 5 -30.55 -16.08 -20.19
C VAL A 5 -30.81 -14.91 -19.26
N GLU A 6 -32.06 -14.84 -18.81
CA GLU A 6 -32.58 -13.86 -17.88
C GLU A 6 -31.90 -14.08 -16.52
N GLY A 7 -31.06 -13.13 -16.09
CA GLY A 7 -30.51 -13.11 -14.73
C GLY A 7 -29.00 -12.93 -14.60
N GLN A 8 -28.21 -12.89 -15.67
CA GLN A 8 -26.79 -12.55 -15.54
C GLN A 8 -26.61 -11.03 -15.57
N PRO A 9 -26.06 -10.39 -14.52
CA PRO A 9 -25.79 -8.96 -14.54
C PRO A 9 -24.84 -8.64 -15.71
N PRO A 10 -25.00 -7.49 -16.37
CA PRO A 10 -24.15 -7.11 -17.48
C PRO A 10 -22.68 -7.10 -17.00
N PRO A 11 -21.73 -7.53 -17.84
CA PRO A 11 -20.33 -7.50 -17.48
C PRO A 11 -19.92 -6.06 -17.11
N PRO A 12 -19.05 -5.87 -16.10
CA PRO A 12 -18.60 -4.55 -15.71
C PRO A 12 -17.93 -3.86 -16.91
N ARG A 13 -18.25 -2.57 -17.10
CA ARG A 13 -17.65 -1.77 -18.16
C ARG A 13 -16.13 -1.69 -17.92
N PRO A 14 -15.28 -1.86 -18.95
CA PRO A 14 -13.85 -1.62 -18.84
C PRO A 14 -13.57 -0.21 -18.29
N LEU A 15 -12.47 -0.04 -17.57
CA LEU A 15 -12.01 1.30 -17.22
C LEU A 15 -11.62 2.06 -18.50
N PRO A 16 -11.89 3.37 -18.58
CA PRO A 16 -11.44 4.17 -19.71
C PRO A 16 -9.91 4.36 -19.73
N TRP A 17 -9.21 3.99 -18.66
CA TRP A 17 -7.76 3.99 -18.54
C TRP A 17 -7.22 2.64 -18.04
N PRO A 18 -5.96 2.30 -18.36
CA PRO A 18 -5.36 1.04 -17.95
C PRO A 18 -5.09 0.95 -16.44
N GLU A 19 -4.90 -0.26 -15.94
CA GLU A 19 -4.37 -0.51 -14.59
C GLU A 19 -2.94 0.06 -14.46
N GLY A 20 -2.60 0.62 -13.30
CA GLY A 20 -1.34 1.32 -13.08
C GLY A 20 -1.36 2.79 -13.54
N THR A 21 -2.54 3.34 -13.83
CA THR A 21 -2.70 4.77 -14.13
C THR A 21 -2.59 5.57 -12.83
N CYS A 22 -1.80 6.65 -12.85
CA CYS A 22 -1.83 7.63 -11.77
C CYS A 22 -3.14 8.40 -11.82
N VAL A 23 -3.82 8.53 -10.69
CA VAL A 23 -5.05 9.28 -10.56
C VAL A 23 -4.93 10.27 -9.42
N PHE A 24 -5.55 11.43 -9.59
CA PHE A 24 -5.79 12.38 -8.51
C PHE A 24 -7.20 12.17 -7.99
N ILE A 25 -7.33 11.99 -6.67
CA ILE A 25 -8.63 11.84 -6.02
C ILE A 25 -9.21 13.24 -5.83
N LEU A 26 -10.29 13.53 -6.56
CA LEU A 26 -11.05 14.77 -6.46
C LEU A 26 -11.75 14.89 -5.11
N GLU A 27 -12.36 16.03 -4.86
CA GLU A 27 -13.08 16.29 -3.62
C GLU A 27 -14.21 15.27 -3.39
N MET A 28 -14.08 14.49 -2.34
CA MET A 28 -15.03 13.48 -1.91
C MET A 28 -15.76 13.98 -0.65
N PRO A 29 -17.05 14.35 -0.75
CA PRO A 29 -17.80 14.93 0.38
C PRO A 29 -17.81 14.04 1.63
N HIS A 30 -17.77 12.72 1.45
CA HIS A 30 -17.82 11.74 2.54
C HIS A 30 -16.45 11.30 3.06
N ARG A 31 -15.36 11.68 2.38
CA ARG A 31 -13.98 11.26 2.67
C ARG A 31 -13.01 12.38 2.33
N VAL A 32 -13.14 13.49 3.07
CA VAL A 32 -12.27 14.67 2.91
C VAL A 32 -10.80 14.30 3.12
N ASP A 33 -10.53 13.28 3.94
CA ASP A 33 -9.20 12.70 4.17
C ASP A 33 -8.54 12.13 2.90
N LEU A 34 -9.32 11.70 1.91
CA LEU A 34 -8.81 11.17 0.64
C LEU A 34 -8.72 12.23 -0.47
N SER A 35 -9.34 13.39 -0.26
CA SER A 35 -9.43 14.44 -1.27
C SER A 35 -8.05 15.09 -1.46
N GLY A 36 -7.65 15.28 -2.71
CA GLY A 36 -6.35 15.86 -3.05
C GLY A 36 -5.17 14.90 -2.96
N ILE A 37 -5.42 13.60 -2.77
CA ILE A 37 -4.38 12.57 -2.71
C ILE A 37 -4.15 11.96 -4.10
N PHE A 38 -2.89 11.66 -4.41
CA PHE A 38 -2.51 10.88 -5.59
C PHE A 38 -2.56 9.39 -5.27
N ALA A 39 -3.09 8.60 -6.19
CA ALA A 39 -3.14 7.15 -6.08
C ALA A 39 -2.81 6.47 -7.42
N THR A 40 -2.51 5.19 -7.37
CA THR A 40 -2.34 4.34 -8.55
C THR A 40 -3.53 3.39 -8.65
N THR A 41 -4.15 3.28 -9.83
CA THR A 41 -5.24 2.32 -10.06
C THR A 41 -4.71 0.89 -10.05
N ILE A 42 -5.37 -0.01 -9.34
CA ILE A 42 -5.04 -1.45 -9.32
C ILE A 42 -5.96 -2.20 -10.26
N CYS A 43 -7.27 -2.15 -10.00
CA CYS A 43 -8.27 -2.90 -10.74
C CYS A 43 -9.66 -2.27 -10.56
N ARG A 44 -10.66 -2.82 -11.25
CA ARG A 44 -12.07 -2.45 -11.09
C ARG A 44 -12.79 -3.47 -10.22
N ASP A 45 -13.54 -2.98 -9.22
CA ASP A 45 -14.42 -3.77 -8.37
C ASP A 45 -15.87 -3.29 -8.58
N GLY A 46 -16.54 -3.92 -9.55
CA GLY A 46 -17.88 -3.52 -10.00
C GLY A 46 -17.91 -2.09 -10.57
N PHE A 47 -18.59 -1.19 -9.87
CA PHE A 47 -18.71 0.23 -10.27
C PHE A 47 -17.60 1.11 -9.68
N ARG A 48 -16.77 0.58 -8.80
CA ARG A 48 -15.69 1.31 -8.15
C ARG A 48 -14.32 0.86 -8.68
N VAL A 49 -13.34 1.71 -8.46
CA VAL A 49 -11.94 1.47 -8.81
C VAL A 49 -11.18 1.26 -7.52
N LEU A 50 -10.44 0.16 -7.44
CA LEU A 50 -9.50 -0.07 -6.35
C LEU A 50 -8.25 0.74 -6.65
N VAL A 51 -7.90 1.66 -5.76
CA VAL A 51 -6.74 2.54 -5.87
C VAL A 51 -5.80 2.33 -4.68
N MET A 52 -4.50 2.53 -4.90
CA MET A 52 -3.48 2.46 -3.86
C MET A 52 -2.82 3.83 -3.68
N THR A 53 -2.81 4.35 -2.46
CA THR A 53 -2.14 5.62 -2.15
C THR A 53 -0.63 5.47 -2.12
N SER A 54 0.09 6.58 -2.07
CA SER A 54 1.54 6.62 -1.83
C SER A 54 1.98 5.91 -0.56
N HIS A 55 1.08 5.76 0.42
CA HIS A 55 1.34 5.08 1.68
C HIS A 55 1.07 3.56 1.61
N GLY A 56 0.61 3.05 0.47
CA GLY A 56 0.29 1.64 0.27
C GLY A 56 -1.09 1.23 0.78
N GLU A 57 -1.92 2.19 1.19
CA GLU A 57 -3.30 1.94 1.61
C GLU A 57 -4.19 1.72 0.39
N LEU A 58 -5.17 0.82 0.52
CA LEU A 58 -6.10 0.47 -0.55
C LEU A 58 -7.47 1.07 -0.30
N TYR A 59 -8.03 1.75 -1.30
CA TYR A 59 -9.36 2.34 -1.24
C TYR A 59 -10.21 1.96 -2.46
N SER A 60 -11.51 1.79 -2.24
CA SER A 60 -12.50 1.58 -3.31
C SER A 60 -13.23 2.89 -3.59
N VAL A 61 -12.83 3.56 -4.67
CA VAL A 61 -13.26 4.94 -5.02
C VAL A 61 -14.15 4.91 -6.25
N SER A 62 -15.19 5.74 -6.29
CA SER A 62 -16.01 5.90 -7.50
C SER A 62 -15.18 6.52 -8.62
N GLU A 63 -15.33 6.01 -9.84
CA GLU A 63 -14.67 6.53 -11.04
C GLU A 63 -14.89 8.04 -11.23
N SER A 64 -16.06 8.56 -10.81
CA SER A 64 -16.41 9.98 -10.86
C SER A 64 -15.53 10.90 -10.02
N TYR A 65 -14.82 10.36 -9.02
CA TYR A 65 -13.90 11.11 -8.16
C TYR A 65 -12.43 10.91 -8.56
N LEU A 66 -12.16 10.24 -9.68
CA LEU A 66 -10.81 9.97 -10.14
C LEU A 66 -10.51 10.77 -11.39
N GLN A 67 -9.50 11.62 -11.32
CA GLN A 67 -8.94 12.31 -12.47
C GLN A 67 -7.66 11.60 -12.89
N PRO A 68 -7.62 10.92 -14.05
CA PRO A 68 -6.40 10.30 -14.55
C PRO A 68 -5.36 11.38 -14.86
N LEU A 69 -4.13 11.12 -14.43
CA LEU A 69 -2.97 11.95 -14.70
C LEU A 69 -1.99 11.19 -15.59
N PRO A 70 -1.50 11.82 -16.67
CA PRO A 70 -0.45 11.23 -17.46
C PRO A 70 0.83 11.14 -16.62
N TRP A 71 1.54 10.02 -16.74
CA TRP A 71 2.89 9.91 -16.21
C TRP A 71 3.81 10.82 -17.03
N VAL A 72 4.50 11.73 -16.35
CA VAL A 72 5.41 12.71 -16.97
C VAL A 72 6.84 12.42 -16.55
N LYS A 73 7.80 12.59 -17.46
CA LYS A 73 9.23 12.55 -17.13
C LYS A 73 9.55 13.57 -16.02
N GLY A 74 10.43 13.20 -15.11
CA GLY A 74 10.75 14.00 -13.93
C GLY A 74 9.76 13.85 -12.78
N MET A 75 8.70 13.04 -12.90
CA MET A 75 7.89 12.66 -11.74
C MET A 75 8.67 11.74 -10.81
N ARG A 76 8.55 12.01 -9.51
CA ARG A 76 9.12 11.17 -8.45
C ARG A 76 8.17 10.03 -8.13
N VAL A 77 8.72 8.83 -8.05
CA VAL A 77 7.94 7.60 -7.90
C VAL A 77 8.62 6.61 -6.97
N THR A 78 7.82 5.78 -6.31
CA THR A 78 8.28 4.64 -5.50
C THR A 78 7.96 3.35 -6.23
N LEU A 79 8.91 2.43 -6.24
CA LEU A 79 8.74 1.08 -6.76
C LEU A 79 7.93 0.22 -5.79
N ALA A 80 6.90 -0.46 -6.28
CA ALA A 80 6.06 -1.35 -5.48
C ALA A 80 5.68 -2.63 -6.25
N GLY A 81 5.37 -3.70 -5.51
CA GLY A 81 4.84 -4.94 -6.08
C GLY A 81 5.77 -5.72 -7.03
N LEU A 82 7.08 -5.43 -7.04
CA LEU A 82 8.04 -6.14 -7.88
C LEU A 82 8.26 -7.57 -7.35
N ALA A 83 7.67 -8.57 -8.02
CA ALA A 83 7.80 -9.98 -7.62
C ALA A 83 9.19 -10.57 -7.88
N LYS A 84 9.85 -10.16 -8.99
CA LYS A 84 11.18 -10.68 -9.38
C LYS A 84 12.34 -9.97 -8.68
N ALA A 85 12.10 -8.79 -8.12
CA ALA A 85 13.11 -7.98 -7.46
C ALA A 85 12.52 -7.32 -6.20
N PRO A 86 12.06 -8.11 -5.21
CA PRO A 86 11.38 -7.58 -4.03
C PRO A 86 12.25 -6.62 -3.21
N GLN A 87 13.59 -6.76 -3.27
CA GLN A 87 14.55 -5.85 -2.65
C GLN A 87 14.52 -4.42 -3.20
N ARG A 88 13.92 -4.20 -4.38
CA ARG A 88 13.73 -2.87 -4.96
C ARG A 88 12.40 -2.21 -4.53
N ASN A 89 11.49 -2.94 -3.91
CA ASN A 89 10.25 -2.36 -3.40
C ASN A 89 10.56 -1.34 -2.30
N GLY A 90 9.89 -0.20 -2.33
CA GLY A 90 10.14 0.94 -1.43
C GLY A 90 11.27 1.85 -1.88
N GLN A 91 12.02 1.51 -2.94
CA GLN A 91 13.03 2.42 -3.50
C GLN A 91 12.35 3.55 -4.27
N VAL A 92 12.88 4.76 -4.11
CA VAL A 92 12.39 5.97 -4.75
C VAL A 92 13.28 6.33 -5.94
N GLY A 93 12.67 6.82 -7.01
CA GLY A 93 13.38 7.28 -8.20
C GLY A 93 12.61 8.30 -9.00
N TRP A 94 13.17 8.66 -10.15
CA TRP A 94 12.61 9.62 -11.09
C TRP A 94 12.25 8.93 -12.39
N LEU A 95 11.08 9.25 -12.95
CA LEU A 95 10.69 8.76 -14.27
C LEU A 95 11.55 9.44 -15.35
N VAL A 96 12.35 8.67 -16.07
CA VAL A 96 13.23 9.17 -17.15
C VAL A 96 12.55 9.04 -18.51
N GLY A 97 11.68 8.04 -18.67
CA GLY A 97 10.94 7.83 -19.90
C GLY A 97 10.27 6.47 -19.94
N GLU A 98 9.76 6.12 -21.11
CA GLU A 98 9.10 4.85 -21.37
C GLU A 98 9.82 4.11 -22.50
N LYS A 99 9.97 2.80 -22.36
CA LYS A 99 10.54 1.91 -23.36
C LYS A 99 9.76 0.60 -23.35
N ASP A 100 9.24 0.19 -24.51
CA ASP A 100 8.51 -1.07 -24.70
C ASP A 100 7.32 -1.27 -23.74
N GLY A 101 6.55 -0.21 -23.49
CA GLY A 101 5.41 -0.24 -22.54
C GLY A 101 5.80 -0.34 -21.07
N ARG A 102 7.07 -0.08 -20.75
CA ARG A 102 7.61 -0.07 -19.39
C ARG A 102 8.25 1.27 -19.10
N TRP A 103 8.03 1.77 -17.89
CA TRP A 103 8.68 2.97 -17.42
C TRP A 103 10.11 2.67 -17.02
N VAL A 104 11.00 3.56 -17.43
CA VAL A 104 12.40 3.60 -17.04
C VAL A 104 12.53 4.59 -15.90
N ILE A 105 12.91 4.07 -14.73
CA ILE A 105 13.07 4.84 -13.50
C ILE A 105 14.54 4.88 -13.14
N GLU A 106 15.02 6.07 -12.86
CA GLU A 106 16.33 6.30 -12.27
C GLU A 106 16.19 6.26 -10.75
N VAL A 107 16.62 5.14 -10.17
CA VAL A 107 16.49 4.87 -8.73
C VAL A 107 17.65 5.51 -7.99
N ILE A 108 17.33 6.25 -6.92
CA ILE A 108 18.33 6.87 -6.04
C ILE A 108 18.92 5.79 -5.13
N GLY A 109 20.21 5.51 -5.27
CA GLY A 109 20.93 4.55 -4.44
C GLY A 109 21.07 5.01 -2.99
N GLN A 110 21.23 4.05 -2.08
CA GLN A 110 21.59 4.33 -0.68
C GLN A 110 22.95 5.04 -0.67
N GLY A 111 22.98 6.29 -0.17
CA GLY A 111 24.18 7.15 -0.17
C GLY A 111 24.22 8.21 -1.28
N GLY A 112 23.17 8.35 -2.09
CA GLY A 112 23.00 9.49 -3.01
C GLY A 112 23.87 9.47 -4.28
N THR A 113 24.69 8.44 -4.48
CA THR A 113 25.71 8.42 -5.55
C THR A 113 25.49 7.37 -6.65
N SER A 114 24.61 6.38 -6.45
CA SER A 114 24.38 5.35 -7.46
C SER A 114 22.98 5.46 -8.06
N LEU A 115 22.91 5.92 -9.31
CA LEU A 115 21.69 6.01 -10.09
C LEU A 115 21.56 4.72 -10.88
N SER A 116 20.63 3.84 -10.49
CA SER A 116 20.39 2.59 -11.21
C SER A 116 19.10 2.68 -12.02
N LEU A 117 19.14 2.27 -13.29
CA LEU A 117 17.95 2.25 -14.12
C LEU A 117 17.11 0.99 -13.82
N ALA A 118 15.82 1.18 -13.65
CA ALA A 118 14.84 0.13 -13.46
C ALA A 118 13.77 0.24 -14.56
N SER A 119 13.61 -0.81 -15.37
CA SER A 119 12.48 -0.94 -16.30
C SER A 119 11.35 -1.69 -15.62
N VAL A 120 10.23 -1.01 -15.39
CA VAL A 120 9.11 -1.53 -14.60
C VAL A 120 7.77 -1.30 -15.29
N ARG A 121 6.79 -2.17 -14.99
CA ARG A 121 5.43 -2.01 -15.53
C ARG A 121 4.71 -0.86 -14.81
N PRO A 122 3.72 -0.19 -15.44
CA PRO A 122 2.99 0.91 -14.82
C PRO A 122 2.38 0.60 -13.44
N HIS A 123 1.83 -0.60 -13.24
CA HIS A 123 1.25 -1.01 -11.93
C HIS A 123 2.29 -1.24 -10.83
N ASN A 124 3.58 -1.25 -11.15
CA ASN A 124 4.66 -1.38 -10.17
C ASN A 124 5.21 -0.03 -9.69
N ILE A 125 4.50 1.06 -9.99
CA ILE A 125 4.94 2.43 -9.77
C ILE A 125 3.87 3.15 -8.99
N VAL A 126 4.30 3.85 -7.93
CA VAL A 126 3.42 4.66 -7.10
C VAL A 126 3.94 6.07 -7.12
N TYR A 127 3.07 7.04 -7.43
CA TYR A 127 3.45 8.44 -7.36
C TYR A 127 3.90 8.77 -5.95
N THR A 128 5.05 9.44 -5.84
CA THR A 128 5.60 9.86 -4.55
C THR A 128 5.84 11.35 -4.62
N PRO A 129 5.03 12.17 -3.94
CA PRO A 129 5.28 13.60 -3.96
C PRO A 129 6.72 13.87 -3.53
N SER A 130 7.38 14.79 -4.22
CA SER A 130 8.66 15.29 -3.75
C SER A 130 8.42 15.93 -2.37
N PRO A 131 9.20 15.61 -1.33
CA PRO A 131 9.18 16.42 -0.12
C PRO A 131 9.46 17.83 -0.60
N ARG A 132 8.49 18.72 -0.43
CA ARG A 132 8.74 20.14 -0.66
C ARG A 132 9.96 20.47 0.20
N VAL A 133 10.90 21.23 -0.36
CA VAL A 133 12.13 21.67 0.31
C VAL A 133 11.85 22.51 1.59
N GLY A 134 10.59 22.59 2.06
CA GLY A 134 10.16 23.26 3.29
C GLY A 134 9.62 22.36 4.43
N ASP A 135 9.39 21.05 4.24
CA ASP A 135 8.83 20.22 5.34
C ASP A 135 9.85 19.77 6.39
N ALA A 136 11.13 20.14 6.23
CA ALA A 136 12.15 19.99 7.26
C ALA A 136 12.17 21.15 8.28
N SER A 137 11.24 22.13 8.20
CA SER A 137 11.28 23.36 9.03
C SER A 137 10.01 23.70 9.81
N GLN A 138 9.20 22.70 10.22
CA GLN A 138 8.13 22.94 11.23
C GLN A 138 8.11 21.92 12.38
N ARG A 139 9.29 21.51 12.87
CA ARG A 139 9.42 21.27 14.31
C ARG A 139 10.18 22.45 14.90
N MET A 140 9.47 23.55 15.19
CA MET A 140 9.93 24.37 16.29
C MET A 140 9.96 23.47 17.53
N PRO A 141 11.06 23.41 18.30
CA PRO A 141 11.03 22.75 19.59
C PRO A 141 9.99 23.51 20.42
N GLN A 142 8.88 22.84 20.75
CA GLN A 142 7.99 23.42 21.77
C GLN A 142 8.84 23.61 23.03
N PRO A 143 8.89 24.82 23.61
CA PRO A 143 9.49 24.98 24.92
C PRO A 143 8.69 24.09 25.87
N MET A 144 9.38 23.15 26.53
CA MET A 144 8.75 22.34 27.57
C MET A 144 8.08 23.28 28.58
N PRO A 145 6.85 22.97 29.04
CA PRO A 145 6.23 23.75 30.08
C PRO A 145 7.13 23.70 31.32
N ALA A 146 7.61 24.88 31.75
CA ALA A 146 8.35 25.00 33.00
C ALA A 146 7.42 24.55 34.14
N THR A 147 7.80 23.46 34.80
CA THR A 147 7.15 22.98 36.01
C THR A 147 7.23 24.09 37.05
N ARG A 148 6.08 24.72 37.31
CA ARG A 148 5.92 25.75 38.33
C ARG A 148 6.16 25.09 39.69
N ASN A 149 7.36 25.27 40.23
CA ASN A 149 7.67 25.01 41.63
C ASN A 149 6.73 25.85 42.51
N GLN A 150 5.72 25.20 43.07
CA GLN A 150 5.10 25.62 44.32
C GLN A 150 5.29 24.49 45.32
N TYR A 151 6.35 24.60 46.11
CA TYR A 151 6.41 23.95 47.41
C TYR A 151 5.63 24.82 48.40
N PRO A 152 4.85 24.20 49.28
CA PRO A 152 5.08 24.45 50.69
C PRO A 152 5.20 23.12 51.46
N GLY A 153 6.27 23.04 52.25
CA GLY A 153 6.27 22.43 53.58
C GLY A 153 5.94 20.95 53.73
N GLY A 154 6.96 20.19 54.14
CA GLY A 154 6.79 19.24 55.25
C GLY A 154 6.82 17.76 54.90
N GLY A 155 7.64 17.02 55.64
CA GLY A 155 7.34 15.63 56.02
C GLY A 155 7.94 14.54 55.15
N VAL A 156 9.09 14.05 55.60
CA VAL A 156 9.50 12.63 55.66
C VAL A 156 8.48 11.60 55.13
N GLU A 157 8.86 10.84 54.11
CA GLU A 157 9.04 9.37 54.13
C GLU A 157 9.27 8.85 52.70
N THR A 158 10.39 8.16 52.49
CA THR A 158 10.73 7.46 51.25
C THR A 158 9.87 6.20 51.09
N PRO A 159 9.13 6.02 49.98
CA PRO A 159 8.52 4.73 49.66
C PRO A 159 9.58 3.77 49.07
N PRO A 160 9.47 2.46 49.33
CA PRO A 160 10.45 1.47 48.88
C PRO A 160 10.45 1.31 47.35
N THR A 161 11.66 1.20 46.82
CA THR A 161 11.99 0.86 45.44
C THR A 161 11.18 -0.36 44.96
N GLN A 162 10.23 -0.13 44.05
CA GLN A 162 9.56 -1.20 43.34
C GLN A 162 10.58 -1.89 42.40
N PRO A 163 10.73 -3.22 42.43
CA PRO A 163 11.61 -3.93 41.51
C PRO A 163 11.09 -3.79 40.06
N PRO A 164 11.98 -3.80 39.05
CA PRO A 164 11.59 -3.69 37.65
C PRO A 164 10.65 -4.83 37.25
N PRO A 165 9.70 -4.59 36.32
CA PRO A 165 8.80 -5.62 35.84
C PRO A 165 9.60 -6.76 35.18
N PRO A 166 9.14 -8.03 35.31
CA PRO A 166 9.80 -9.17 34.68
C PRO A 166 9.81 -9.02 33.15
N PRO A 167 10.83 -9.59 32.48
CA PRO A 167 10.91 -9.57 31.03
C PRO A 167 9.66 -10.23 30.43
N LEU A 168 9.04 -9.55 29.47
CA LEU A 168 7.98 -10.10 28.64
C LEU A 168 8.47 -11.39 27.96
N PRO A 169 7.61 -12.42 27.82
CA PRO A 169 7.97 -13.64 27.10
C PRO A 169 8.36 -13.30 25.65
N PRO A 170 9.28 -14.06 25.04
CA PRO A 170 9.71 -13.82 23.67
C PRO A 170 8.49 -13.83 22.75
N THR A 171 8.25 -12.68 22.12
CA THR A 171 7.26 -12.50 21.06
C THR A 171 7.49 -13.58 20.01
N ALA A 172 6.40 -14.29 19.66
CA ALA A 172 6.42 -15.40 18.72
C ALA A 172 7.29 -15.08 17.50
N SER A 173 8.28 -15.93 17.27
CA SER A 173 9.21 -15.84 16.16
C SER A 173 8.46 -15.59 14.83
N PRO A 174 8.99 -14.78 13.91
CA PRO A 174 8.39 -14.53 12.59
C PRO A 174 8.19 -15.80 11.73
N GLN A 175 8.69 -16.96 12.20
CA GLN A 175 8.45 -18.27 11.61
C GLN A 175 7.02 -18.81 11.88
N PHE A 176 6.37 -18.42 12.98
CA PHE A 176 5.03 -18.92 13.31
C PHE A 176 3.92 -18.27 12.47
N VAL A 177 4.13 -17.02 12.04
CA VAL A 177 3.15 -16.26 11.23
C VAL A 177 3.16 -16.71 9.76
N GLY A 178 4.31 -17.16 9.24
CA GLY A 178 4.41 -17.75 7.90
C GLY A 178 3.59 -19.03 7.78
N ALA A 179 3.72 -19.93 8.76
CA ALA A 179 2.97 -21.18 8.80
C ALA A 179 1.44 -20.96 8.92
N ALA A 180 1.01 -19.92 9.63
CA ALA A 180 -0.41 -19.58 9.75
C ALA A 180 -1.01 -19.12 8.41
N ALA A 181 -0.28 -18.35 7.61
CA ALA A 181 -0.74 -17.92 6.28
C ALA A 181 -0.85 -19.08 5.29
N ASP A 182 0.13 -20.01 5.30
CA ASP A 182 0.09 -21.21 4.47
C ASP A 182 -1.04 -22.16 4.91
N CYS A 183 -1.32 -22.26 6.21
CA CYS A 183 -2.42 -23.08 6.74
C CYS A 183 -3.81 -22.49 6.39
N ILE A 184 -3.96 -21.16 6.40
CA ILE A 184 -5.17 -20.46 5.94
C ILE A 184 -5.42 -20.68 4.43
N ASP A 185 -4.34 -20.72 3.64
CA ASP A 185 -4.43 -20.97 2.20
C ASP A 185 -4.81 -22.42 1.85
N GLN A 186 -4.53 -23.38 2.75
CA GLN A 186 -4.86 -24.80 2.52
C GLN A 186 -6.20 -25.24 3.13
N THR A 187 -6.69 -24.59 4.19
CA THR A 187 -7.82 -25.13 4.98
C THR A 187 -9.15 -24.38 4.84
N LEU A 188 -9.14 -23.09 4.47
CA LEU A 188 -10.38 -22.30 4.41
C LEU A 188 -10.95 -22.20 2.99
N PRO A 189 -12.29 -22.22 2.81
CA PRO A 189 -12.91 -21.90 1.52
C PRO A 189 -12.65 -20.43 1.13
N VAL A 190 -12.49 -20.17 -0.17
CA VAL A 190 -12.03 -18.87 -0.73
C VAL A 190 -12.83 -17.67 -0.21
N SER A 191 -14.13 -17.84 0.02
CA SER A 191 -15.03 -16.80 0.55
C SER A 191 -14.71 -16.37 1.99
N ARG A 192 -14.01 -17.21 2.77
CA ARG A 192 -13.63 -16.91 4.17
C ARG A 192 -12.16 -16.53 4.34
N ARG A 193 -11.35 -16.58 3.27
CA ARG A 193 -9.92 -16.23 3.32
C ARG A 193 -9.68 -14.72 3.42
N MET A 194 -10.51 -13.91 2.76
CA MET A 194 -10.37 -12.46 2.70
C MET A 194 -10.46 -11.77 4.08
N PRO A 195 -11.49 -12.07 4.92
CA PRO A 195 -11.57 -11.49 6.26
C PRO A 195 -10.41 -11.92 7.16
N ALA A 196 -9.98 -13.18 7.08
CA ALA A 196 -8.88 -13.71 7.89
C ALA A 196 -7.52 -13.09 7.51
N LEU A 197 -7.27 -12.87 6.22
CA LEU A 197 -6.07 -12.17 5.73
C LEU A 197 -6.06 -10.70 6.14
N LEU A 198 -7.21 -10.01 6.07
CA LEU A 198 -7.32 -8.62 6.54
C LEU A 198 -7.01 -8.49 8.04
N THR A 199 -7.51 -9.40 8.87
CA THR A 199 -7.22 -9.41 10.31
C THR A 199 -5.73 -9.61 10.58
N LEU A 200 -5.05 -10.47 9.82
CA LEU A 200 -3.61 -10.71 9.94
C LEU A 200 -2.75 -9.52 9.46
N ILE A 201 -3.20 -8.78 8.45
CA ILE A 201 -2.53 -7.56 7.96
C ILE A 201 -2.58 -6.47 9.03
N ASN A 202 -3.72 -6.29 9.71
CA ASN A 202 -3.87 -5.29 10.77
C ASN A 202 -3.03 -5.59 12.03
N LEU A 203 -2.65 -6.84 12.26
CA LEU A 203 -1.80 -7.25 13.39
C LEU A 203 -0.30 -7.08 13.12
N SER A 204 0.13 -6.84 11.87
CA SER A 204 1.54 -6.84 11.48
C SER A 204 1.82 -5.93 10.29
N GLY A 205 2.26 -4.69 10.56
CA GLY A 205 2.55 -3.68 9.53
C GLY A 205 3.64 -4.07 8.51
N LYS A 206 4.47 -5.08 8.81
CA LYS A 206 5.49 -5.61 7.88
C LYS A 206 4.95 -6.72 6.96
N PHE A 207 3.71 -7.17 7.17
CA PHE A 207 3.10 -8.32 6.47
C PHE A 207 2.28 -7.92 5.23
N ALA A 208 1.88 -6.64 5.14
CA ALA A 208 1.07 -6.11 4.04
C ALA A 208 1.68 -6.41 2.65
N ALA A 209 3.01 -6.28 2.49
CA ALA A 209 3.69 -6.56 1.24
C ALA A 209 3.64 -8.03 0.81
N LYS A 210 3.68 -8.98 1.75
CA LYS A 210 3.54 -10.42 1.44
C LYS A 210 2.09 -10.77 1.12
N CYS A 211 1.12 -10.22 1.84
CA CYS A 211 -0.29 -10.45 1.57
C CYS A 211 -0.72 -9.92 0.20
N VAL A 212 -0.21 -8.76 -0.24
CA VAL A 212 -0.49 -8.25 -1.60
C VAL A 212 0.03 -9.22 -2.68
N CYS A 213 1.22 -9.81 -2.49
CA CYS A 213 1.76 -10.83 -3.40
C CYS A 213 0.95 -12.13 -3.42
N THR A 214 0.44 -12.58 -2.27
CA THR A 214 -0.42 -13.78 -2.18
C THR A 214 -1.82 -13.51 -2.76
N MET A 215 -2.41 -12.35 -2.50
CA MET A 215 -3.68 -11.93 -3.08
C MET A 215 -3.62 -11.82 -4.60
N ALA A 216 -2.53 -11.26 -5.15
CA ALA A 216 -2.29 -11.21 -6.59
C ALA A 216 -2.18 -12.61 -7.21
N SER A 217 -1.48 -13.54 -6.53
CA SER A 217 -1.35 -14.93 -6.97
C SER A 217 -2.68 -15.68 -6.95
N LEU A 218 -3.50 -15.49 -5.92
CA LEU A 218 -4.82 -16.11 -5.79
C LEU A 218 -5.83 -15.61 -6.84
N HIS A 219 -5.73 -14.34 -7.25
CA HIS A 219 -6.60 -13.79 -8.28
C HIS A 219 -6.15 -14.18 -9.70
N MET A 220 -4.83 -14.27 -9.93
CA MET A 220 -4.24 -14.66 -11.21
C MET A 220 -4.31 -16.17 -11.50
N GLY A 221 -4.31 -17.02 -10.46
CA GLY A 221 -4.30 -18.48 -10.59
C GLY A 221 -5.57 -19.11 -11.18
N LYS A 222 -6.66 -18.36 -11.35
CA LYS A 222 -7.95 -18.88 -11.87
C LYS A 222 -8.11 -18.81 -13.39
N ARG A 223 -7.17 -18.23 -14.15
CA ARG A 223 -7.22 -18.27 -15.63
C ARG A 223 -6.47 -19.50 -16.17
N ARG A 224 -6.96 -20.71 -15.89
CA ARG A 224 -6.63 -21.87 -16.74
C ARG A 224 -7.35 -21.68 -18.08
N VAL A 225 -6.60 -21.23 -19.09
CA VAL A 225 -7.03 -21.26 -20.48
C VAL A 225 -7.27 -22.72 -20.86
N LYS A 226 -8.54 -23.14 -20.99
CA LYS A 226 -8.89 -24.38 -21.69
C LYS A 226 -8.45 -24.20 -23.14
N ARG A 227 -7.37 -24.88 -23.56
CA ARG A 227 -7.06 -25.01 -24.99
C ARG A 227 -8.20 -25.80 -25.64
N PRO A 228 -8.78 -25.31 -26.75
CA PRO A 228 -9.64 -26.16 -27.56
C PRO A 228 -8.78 -27.28 -28.14
N SER A 229 -9.20 -28.53 -27.92
CA SER A 229 -8.70 -29.69 -28.64
C SER A 229 -9.15 -29.57 -30.09
N LEU A 230 -8.17 -29.48 -31.01
CA LEU A 230 -8.36 -29.77 -32.42
C LEU A 230 -8.46 -31.29 -32.62
#